data_AF-A0A965XPQ1-F1
#
_entry.id   AF-A0A965XPQ1-F1
#
_cell.length_a   1.000
_cell.length_b   1.000
_cell.length_c   1.000
_cell.angle_alpha   90.00
_cell.angle_beta   90.00
_cell.angle_gamma   90.00
#
_symmetry.space_group_name_H-M   'P 1'
#
loop_
_entity.id
_entity.type
_entity.pdbx_description
1 polymer ?
#
loop_
_entity_poly.entity_id
_entity_poly.type
_entity_poly.pdbx_seq_one_letter_code
_entity_poly.pdbx_strand_id
1 'polypeptide(L)'
;MKRILLLAIAAAFVFASVLPASAVELNARGQFKTQFSWWHNAGTSLNFDNDVSQESFTAQERARLWFDFIANENLKGVYAVEVGTFHWGDPAAGAATGARKAQIETLEAYIDFTLEALMGLNIKAGLQYFM
;
A
#
# COMPACT_ATOMS: atom_id res chain seq x y z
N MET A 1 20.16 31.21 27.45
CA MET A 1 20.00 30.24 26.34
C MET A 1 19.04 29.10 26.69
N LYS A 2 19.25 28.33 27.78
CA LYS A 2 18.38 27.17 28.12
C LYS A 2 16.90 27.51 28.35
N ARG A 3 16.59 28.69 28.94
CA ARG A 3 15.22 29.15 29.21
C ARG A 3 14.43 29.54 27.95
N ILE A 4 15.12 30.05 26.92
CA ILE A 4 14.49 30.43 25.63
C ILE A 4 14.17 29.16 24.83
N LEU A 5 15.06 28.17 24.86
CA LEU A 5 14.82 26.87 24.23
C LEU A 5 13.65 26.13 24.90
N LEU A 6 13.57 26.19 26.24
CA LEU A 6 12.44 25.64 26.99
C LEU A 6 11.12 26.35 26.68
N LEU A 7 11.14 27.67 26.50
CA LEU A 7 9.97 28.45 26.07
C LEU A 7 9.57 28.15 24.62
N ALA A 8 10.53 27.96 23.71
CA ALA A 8 10.26 27.58 22.32
C ALA A 8 9.68 26.17 22.21
N ILE A 9 10.19 25.22 23.00
CA ILE A 9 9.65 23.85 23.09
C ILE A 9 8.27 23.85 23.75
N ALA A 10 8.07 24.63 24.82
CA ALA A 10 6.77 24.77 25.46
C ALA A 10 5.74 25.46 24.54
N ALA A 11 6.14 26.46 23.76
CA ALA A 11 5.29 27.06 22.73
C ALA A 11 4.96 26.06 21.62
N ALA A 12 5.94 25.29 21.13
CA ALA A 12 5.72 24.21 20.18
C ALA A 12 4.78 23.12 20.74
N PHE A 13 4.83 22.86 22.06
CA PHE A 13 3.95 21.89 22.72
C PHE A 13 2.53 22.43 22.95
N VAL A 14 2.38 23.73 23.25
CA VAL A 14 1.08 24.40 23.37
C VAL A 14 0.40 24.55 22.01
N PHE A 15 1.15 24.71 20.92
CA PHE A 15 0.64 24.57 19.55
C PHE A 15 0.36 23.10 19.16
N ALA A 16 0.95 22.13 19.85
CA ALA A 16 0.66 20.71 19.67
C ALA A 16 -0.54 20.20 20.48
N SER A 17 -1.13 21.03 21.36
CA SER A 17 -2.24 20.65 22.23
C SER A 17 -3.52 21.45 21.94
N VAL A 18 -4.05 21.32 20.74
CA VAL A 18 -5.49 21.46 20.50
C VAL A 18 -5.94 20.11 19.94
N LEU A 19 -6.17 19.16 20.85
CA LEU A 19 -6.91 17.96 20.55
C LEU A 19 -8.38 18.28 20.84
N PRO A 20 -9.18 18.80 19.88
CA PRO A 20 -10.60 18.50 19.98
C PRO A 20 -10.67 16.97 19.93
N ALA A 21 -11.52 16.39 20.77
CA ALA A 21 -11.94 15.01 20.63
C ALA A 21 -12.74 14.90 19.31
N SER A 22 -12.04 15.02 18.18
CA SER A 22 -12.53 14.70 16.86
C SER A 22 -12.39 13.20 16.76
N ALA A 23 -13.52 12.48 16.63
CA ALA A 23 -13.47 11.08 16.33
C ALA A 23 -12.64 10.92 15.05
N VAL A 24 -11.55 10.15 15.12
CA VAL A 24 -10.73 9.84 13.95
C VAL A 24 -11.64 9.12 12.96
N GLU A 25 -11.91 9.75 11.82
CA GLU A 25 -12.68 9.13 10.76
C GLU A 25 -11.76 8.14 10.03
N LEU A 26 -12.17 6.88 9.98
CA LEU A 26 -11.47 5.84 9.25
C LEU A 26 -12.15 5.62 7.90
N ASN A 27 -11.46 6.00 6.83
CA ASN A 27 -11.86 5.68 5.47
C ASN A 27 -11.04 4.49 4.97
N ALA A 28 -11.70 3.35 4.80
CA ALA A 28 -11.09 2.14 4.26
C ALA A 28 -11.53 1.91 2.82
N ARG A 29 -10.56 1.71 1.92
CA ARG A 29 -10.80 1.33 0.52
C ARG A 29 -9.94 0.13 0.17
N GLY A 30 -10.39 -0.67 -0.79
CA GLY A 30 -9.68 -1.87 -1.17
C GLY A 30 -9.92 -2.29 -2.61
N GLN A 31 -8.99 -3.07 -3.14
CA GLN A 31 -9.09 -3.71 -4.44
C GLN A 31 -8.76 -5.19 -4.28
N PHE A 32 -9.66 -6.05 -4.74
CA PHE A 32 -9.39 -7.47 -4.93
C PHE A 32 -9.31 -7.73 -6.43
N LYS A 33 -8.16 -8.21 -6.90
CA LYS A 33 -7.92 -8.47 -8.31
C LYS A 33 -7.65 -9.96 -8.50
N THR A 34 -8.41 -10.57 -9.41
CA THR A 34 -8.17 -11.93 -9.88
C THR A 34 -7.98 -11.90 -11.39
N GLN A 35 -7.00 -12.62 -11.89
CA GLN A 35 -6.69 -12.72 -13.30
C GLN A 35 -6.53 -14.19 -13.70
N PHE A 36 -7.12 -14.54 -14.84
CA PHE A 36 -6.93 -15.83 -15.49
C PHE A 36 -6.42 -15.57 -16.90
N SER A 37 -5.36 -16.26 -17.30
CA SER A 37 -4.86 -16.24 -18.66
C SER A 37 -4.55 -17.66 -19.12
N TRP A 38 -4.78 -17.89 -20.40
CA TRP A 38 -4.44 -19.12 -21.08
C TRP A 38 -3.78 -18.75 -22.40
N TRP A 39 -2.59 -19.29 -22.62
CA TRP A 39 -1.82 -19.11 -23.84
C TRP A 39 -1.48 -20.46 -24.43
N HIS A 40 -1.72 -20.62 -25.73
CA HIS A 40 -1.32 -21.78 -26.51
C HIS A 40 -0.33 -21.30 -27.58
N ASN A 41 0.91 -21.80 -27.54
CA ASN A 41 1.84 -21.56 -28.63
C ASN A 41 1.53 -22.58 -29.73
N ALA A 42 0.86 -22.14 -30.80
CA ALA A 42 0.70 -22.95 -32.00
C ALA A 42 2.08 -23.02 -32.68
N GLY A 43 2.87 -24.03 -32.33
CA GLY A 43 4.24 -24.17 -32.78
C GLY A 43 4.35 -24.13 -34.30
N THR A 44 4.87 -23.04 -34.85
CA THR A 44 5.27 -22.94 -36.26
C THR A 44 6.75 -23.28 -36.44
N SER A 45 7.22 -24.29 -35.71
CA SER A 45 8.55 -24.84 -35.88
C SER A 45 8.52 -25.91 -36.97
N LEU A 46 9.17 -25.63 -38.11
CA LEU A 46 9.48 -26.59 -39.17
C LEU A 46 10.48 -27.69 -38.73
N ASN A 47 10.67 -27.90 -37.43
CA ASN A 47 11.50 -28.97 -36.87
C ASN A 47 10.61 -30.02 -36.21
N PHE A 48 10.51 -31.18 -36.85
CA PHE A 48 9.82 -32.39 -36.42
C PHE A 48 10.55 -33.13 -35.30
N ASP A 49 11.03 -32.43 -34.26
CA ASP A 49 11.77 -33.13 -33.20
C ASP A 49 11.59 -32.57 -31.80
N ASN A 50 10.59 -31.72 -31.55
CA ASN A 50 10.17 -31.42 -30.17
C ASN A 50 8.71 -30.97 -30.15
N ASP A 51 7.85 -31.93 -29.85
CA ASP A 51 6.43 -31.82 -29.60
C ASP A 51 6.19 -31.02 -28.29
N VAL A 52 6.35 -29.70 -28.34
CA VAL A 52 6.10 -28.85 -27.17
C VAL A 52 5.10 -27.77 -27.52
N SER A 53 3.85 -28.19 -27.70
CA SER A 53 2.69 -27.34 -27.46
C SER A 53 2.69 -26.95 -25.98
N GLN A 54 3.44 -25.91 -25.62
CA GLN A 54 3.41 -25.37 -24.25
C GLN A 54 2.13 -24.56 -24.09
N GLU A 55 1.09 -25.23 -23.60
CA GLU A 55 -0.08 -24.59 -23.03
C GLU A 55 0.28 -24.05 -21.65
N SER A 56 0.15 -22.74 -21.46
CA SER A 56 0.37 -22.11 -20.17
C SER A 56 -0.94 -21.52 -19.67
N PHE A 57 -1.47 -22.11 -18.59
CA PHE A 57 -2.53 -21.52 -17.79
C PHE A 57 -1.92 -20.79 -16.60
N THR A 58 -2.33 -19.54 -16.37
CA THR A 58 -1.94 -18.77 -15.20
C THR A 58 -3.19 -18.21 -14.52
N ALA A 59 -3.27 -18.41 -13.21
CA ALA A 59 -4.28 -17.81 -12.35
C ALA A 59 -3.59 -17.05 -11.23
N GLN A 60 -3.92 -15.75 -11.10
CA GLN A 60 -3.32 -14.85 -10.12
C GLN A 60 -4.39 -14.17 -9.28
N GLU A 61 -4.10 -13.96 -8.00
CA GLU A 61 -4.91 -13.11 -7.13
C GLU A 61 -4.04 -12.14 -6.32
N ARG A 62 -4.59 -10.96 -6.04
CA ARG A 62 -3.95 -9.90 -5.27
C ARG A 62 -4.96 -9.03 -4.57
N ALA A 63 -4.74 -8.75 -3.29
CA ALA A 63 -5.55 -7.79 -2.53
C ALA A 63 -4.72 -6.57 -2.18
N ARG A 64 -5.29 -5.37 -2.32
CA ARG A 64 -4.72 -4.13 -1.80
C ARG A 64 -5.75 -3.45 -0.92
N LEU A 65 -5.30 -2.95 0.22
CA LEU A 65 -6.13 -2.22 1.18
C LEU A 65 -5.45 -0.90 1.49
N TRP A 66 -6.22 0.19 1.54
CA TRP A 66 -5.78 1.50 2.00
C TRP A 66 -6.67 1.94 3.15
N PHE A 67 -6.04 2.49 4.17
CA PHE A 67 -6.63 3.02 5.37
C PHE A 67 -6.21 4.47 5.52
N ASP A 68 -7.19 5.36 5.42
CA ASP A 68 -7.02 6.79 5.66
C ASP A 68 -7.58 7.11 7.05
N PHE A 69 -6.70 7.49 7.97
CA PHE A 69 -7.02 7.91 9.33
C PHE A 69 -7.09 9.43 9.36
N ILE A 70 -8.30 9.99 9.34
CA ILE A 70 -8.53 11.43 9.25
C ILE A 70 -8.78 11.97 10.65
N ALA A 71 -7.83 12.75 11.17
CA ALA A 71 -7.99 13.40 12.47
C ALA A 71 -8.79 14.71 12.33
N ASN A 72 -8.49 15.49 11.28
CA ASN A 72 -9.18 16.73 10.91
C ASN A 72 -8.87 17.10 9.44
N GLU A 73 -9.35 18.26 9.00
CA GLU A 73 -9.16 18.77 7.63
C GLU A 73 -7.69 19.03 7.23
N ASN A 74 -6.81 19.20 8.22
CA ASN A 74 -5.39 19.48 8.02
C ASN A 74 -4.48 18.32 8.44
N LEU A 75 -5.01 17.16 8.87
CA LEU A 75 -4.20 16.05 9.36
C LEU A 75 -4.85 14.70 9.04
N LYS A 76 -4.13 13.91 8.23
CA LYS A 76 -4.48 12.54 7.85
C LYS A 76 -3.26 11.63 7.93
N GLY A 77 -3.42 10.43 8.46
CA GLY A 77 -2.50 9.31 8.25
C GLY A 77 -2.98 8.41 7.12
N VAL A 78 -2.07 7.91 6.29
CA VAL A 78 -2.38 6.96 5.23
C VAL A 78 -1.52 5.72 5.42
N TYR A 79 -2.16 4.55 5.45
CA TYR A 79 -1.50 3.26 5.44
C TYR A 79 -2.10 2.38 4.35
N ALA A 80 -1.27 1.84 3.48
CA ALA A 80 -1.67 0.95 2.41
C ALA A 80 -0.82 -0.31 2.39
N VAL A 81 -1.50 -1.44 2.17
CA VAL A 81 -0.89 -2.77 2.21
C VAL A 81 -1.35 -3.57 1.00
N GLU A 82 -0.43 -4.31 0.41
CA GLU A 82 -0.68 -5.35 -0.58
C GLU A 82 -0.53 -6.71 0.09
N VAL A 83 -1.49 -7.59 -0.15
CA VAL A 83 -1.45 -8.99 0.24
C VAL A 83 -1.37 -9.82 -1.04
N GLY A 84 -0.21 -10.44 -1.21
CA GLY A 84 0.10 -11.42 -2.24
C GLY A 84 0.56 -10.83 -3.58
N THR A 85 1.06 -11.74 -4.40
CA THR A 85 0.64 -11.93 -5.80
C THR A 85 0.64 -13.44 -5.94
N PHE A 86 -0.50 -14.05 -5.65
CA PHE A 86 -0.61 -15.49 -5.48
C PHE A 86 -0.81 -16.15 -6.83
N HIS A 87 0.13 -17.00 -7.26
CA HIS A 87 -0.02 -17.79 -8.48
C HIS A 87 -0.55 -19.17 -8.13
N TRP A 88 -1.78 -19.47 -8.53
CA TRP A 88 -2.41 -20.74 -8.19
C TRP A 88 -1.65 -21.90 -8.83
N GLY A 89 -1.37 -22.92 -8.03
CA GLY A 89 -0.59 -24.08 -8.48
C GLY A 89 0.93 -23.89 -8.46
N ASP A 90 1.43 -22.71 -8.06
CA ASP A 90 2.86 -22.46 -7.82
C ASP A 90 3.20 -22.63 -6.31
N PRO A 91 3.95 -23.68 -5.93
CA PRO A 91 4.38 -23.89 -4.56
C PRO A 91 5.32 -22.81 -4.02
N ALA A 92 6.07 -22.13 -4.88
CA ALA A 92 7.01 -21.08 -4.50
C ALA A 92 6.31 -19.73 -4.28
N ALA A 93 5.19 -19.47 -4.96
CA ALA A 93 4.41 -18.23 -4.84
C ALA A 93 3.36 -18.25 -3.72
N GLY A 94 3.36 -19.28 -2.86
CA GLY A 94 2.51 -19.33 -1.66
C GLY A 94 1.04 -19.67 -1.89
N ALA A 95 0.63 -20.01 -3.11
CA ALA A 95 -0.76 -20.32 -3.48
C ALA A 95 -0.99 -21.80 -3.86
N ALA A 96 -0.13 -22.70 -3.36
CA ALA A 96 -0.43 -24.12 -3.37
C ALA A 96 -1.60 -24.43 -2.42
N THR A 97 -2.39 -25.46 -2.73
CA THR A 97 -3.51 -25.89 -1.90
C THR A 97 -3.06 -26.18 -0.47
N GLY A 98 -3.60 -25.43 0.51
CA GLY A 98 -3.23 -25.56 1.93
C GLY A 98 -2.02 -24.72 2.38
N ALA A 99 -1.42 -23.93 1.48
CA ALA A 99 -0.41 -22.95 1.86
C ALA A 99 -1.01 -21.86 2.77
N ARG A 100 -0.24 -21.47 3.80
CA ARG A 100 -0.58 -20.40 4.75
C ARG A 100 0.40 -19.24 4.69
N LYS A 101 1.24 -19.18 3.65
CA LYS A 101 2.26 -18.14 3.48
C LYS A 101 1.69 -17.04 2.62
N ALA A 102 1.54 -15.84 3.19
CA ALA A 102 1.19 -14.63 2.46
C ALA A 102 2.41 -13.71 2.37
N GLN A 103 2.68 -13.20 1.16
CA GLN A 103 3.55 -12.05 1.00
C GLN A 103 2.72 -10.81 1.35
N ILE A 104 3.22 -9.98 2.27
CA ILE A 104 2.54 -8.74 2.68
C ILE A 104 3.54 -7.62 2.48
N GLU A 105 3.15 -6.64 1.67
CA GLU A 105 4.00 -5.50 1.31
C GLU A 105 3.31 -4.22 1.73
N THR A 106 4.06 -3.30 2.36
CA THR A 106 3.54 -1.96 2.63
C THR A 106 3.73 -1.11 1.38
N LEU A 107 2.62 -0.62 0.82
CA LEU A 107 2.61 0.23 -0.37
C LEU A 107 2.81 1.71 0.01
N GLU A 108 2.10 2.17 1.03
CA GLU A 108 2.14 3.55 1.50
C GLU A 108 2.06 3.56 3.02
N ALA A 109 2.83 4.45 3.65
CA ALA A 109 2.80 4.68 5.08
C ALA A 109 3.32 6.09 5.33
N TYR A 110 2.42 7.07 5.34
CA TYR A 110 2.78 8.48 5.50
C TYR A 110 1.76 9.26 6.29
N ILE A 111 2.21 10.40 6.83
CA ILE A 111 1.36 11.42 7.42
C ILE A 111 1.27 12.58 6.44
N ASP A 112 0.06 13.08 6.26
CA ASP A 112 -0.30 14.22 5.44
C ASP A 112 -0.81 15.33 6.36
N PHE A 113 -0.11 16.44 6.41
CA PHE A 113 -0.54 17.58 7.21
C PHE A 113 -0.33 18.92 6.52
N THR A 114 -1.26 19.84 6.77
CA THR A 114 -1.23 21.19 6.22
C THR A 114 -0.97 22.20 7.32
N LEU A 115 0.08 23.00 7.15
CA LEU A 115 0.45 24.07 8.08
C LEU A 115 -0.23 25.38 7.64
N GLU A 116 -1.37 25.69 8.24
CA GLU A 116 -2.11 26.93 7.94
C GLU A 116 -1.30 28.19 8.27
N ALA A 117 -0.48 28.13 9.33
CA ALA A 117 0.42 29.21 9.72
C ALA A 117 1.49 29.55 8.66
N LEU A 118 1.73 28.67 7.69
CA LEU A 118 2.69 28.83 6.60
C LEU A 118 2.00 28.83 5.24
N MET A 119 0.99 29.71 5.06
CA MET A 119 0.30 29.92 3.78
C MET A 119 -0.34 28.65 3.19
N GLY A 120 -0.76 27.70 4.02
CA GLY A 120 -1.36 26.45 3.56
C GLY A 120 -0.35 25.45 2.97
N LEU A 121 0.91 25.50 3.40
CA LEU A 121 1.93 24.52 3.01
C LEU A 121 1.48 23.10 3.41
N ASN A 122 1.32 22.21 2.43
CA ASN A 122 1.06 20.80 2.63
C ASN A 122 2.37 20.00 2.68
N ILE A 123 2.51 19.14 3.68
CA ILE A 123 3.68 18.29 3.88
C ILE A 123 3.19 16.85 4.00
N LYS A 124 3.74 15.99 3.13
CA LYS A 124 3.63 14.54 3.24
C LYS A 124 4.96 13.96 3.69
N ALA A 125 4.95 13.22 4.78
CA ALA A 125 6.14 12.63 5.37
C ALA A 125 5.94 11.13 5.60
N GLY A 126 6.75 10.31 4.91
CA GLY A 126 6.73 8.86 5.04
C GLY A 126 6.96 8.14 3.71
N LEU A 127 6.66 6.85 3.71
CA LEU A 127 6.68 6.03 2.49
C LEU A 127 5.47 6.41 1.64
N GLN A 128 5.73 6.99 0.47
CA GLN A 128 4.69 7.45 -0.44
C GLN A 128 4.93 6.90 -1.84
N TYR A 129 3.84 6.55 -2.52
CA TYR A 129 3.91 6.17 -3.92
C TYR A 129 4.09 7.44 -4.77
N PHE A 130 5.21 7.53 -5.49
CA PHE A 130 5.41 8.53 -6.53
C PHE A 130 5.09 7.91 -7.89
N MET A 131 4.21 8.55 -8.65
CA MET A 131 3.97 8.24 -10.06
C MET A 131 4.77 9.19 -10.94
#